data_AF-A0A1G9H553-F1
#
_entry.id   AF-A0A1G9H553-F1
#
_cell.length_a   1.000
_cell.length_b   1.000
_cell.length_c   1.000
_cell.angle_alpha   90.00
_cell.angle_beta   90.00
_cell.angle_gamma   90.00
#
_symmetry.space_group_name_H-M   'P 1'
#
loop_
_entity.id
_entity.type
_entity.pdbx_description
1 polymer ?
#
loop_
_entity_poly.entity_id
_entity_poly.type
_entity_poly.pdbx_seq_one_letter_code
_entity_poly.pdbx_strand_id
1 'polypeptide(L)' 'MSNIKHKVEQQPGVSVHREIPAMRSAEEFDVSQMSVESRAAWKRVCGDGNATADDFKHVFSSIMSSRVVEDVLK' A
#
# COMPACT_ATOMS: atom_id res chain seq x y z
N MET A 1 -0.46 2.90 23.17
CA MET A 1 0.33 4.10 22.81
C MET A 1 0.49 4.10 21.30
N SER A 2 0.00 5.12 20.60
CA SER A 2 0.08 5.18 19.14
C SER A 2 1.51 5.48 18.71
N ASN A 3 2.16 4.56 17.98
CA ASN A 3 3.49 4.77 17.41
C ASN A 3 3.37 5.66 16.17
N ILE A 4 3.26 6.97 16.39
CA ILE A 4 3.23 7.95 15.30
C ILE A 4 4.68 8.13 14.80
N LYS A 5 4.95 7.70 13.57
CA LYS A 5 6.26 7.94 12.94
C LYS A 5 6.32 9.41 12.53
N HIS A 6 7.31 10.16 13.02
CA HIS A 6 7.56 11.53 12.59
C HIS A 6 8.67 11.55 11.54
N LYS A 7 8.48 12.30 10.44
CA LYS A 7 9.54 12.64 9.49
C LYS A 7 9.93 14.10 9.71
N VAL A 8 11.21 14.36 9.93
CA VAL A 8 11.75 15.72 9.98
C VAL A 8 12.47 15.99 8.67
N GLU A 9 11.98 16.97 7.92
CA GLU A 9 12.66 17.48 6.72
C GLU A 9 13.38 18.78 7.09
N GLN A 10 14.71 18.76 7.07
CA GLN A 10 15.50 19.96 7.31
C GLN A 10 15.59 20.79 6.03
N GLN A 11 15.22 22.07 6.12
CA GLN A 11 15.38 23.06 5.07
C GLN A 11 16.28 24.19 5.62
N PRO A 12 16.95 24.98 4.75
CA PRO A 12 17.77 26.10 5.21
C PRO A 12 16.93 27.07 6.07
N GLY A 13 17.27 27.19 7.35
CA GLY A 13 16.63 28.10 8.29
C GLY A 13 15.37 27.57 9.01
N VAL A 14 14.82 26.41 8.65
CA VAL A 14 13.62 25.83 9.31
C VAL A 14 13.62 24.30 9.32
N SER A 15 13.03 23.70 10.36
CA SER A 15 12.74 22.26 10.43
C SER A 15 11.24 22.03 10.27
N VAL A 16 10.83 21.27 9.25
CA VAL A 16 9.43 20.93 9.04
C VAL A 16 9.16 19.55 9.63
N HIS A 17 8.33 19.53 10.67
CA HIS A 17 7.87 18.29 11.29
C HIS A 17 6.61 17.82 10.57
N ARG A 18 6.66 16.62 9.98
CA ARG A 18 5.49 15.97 9.39
C ARG A 18 5.20 14.67 10.12
N GLU A 19 3.94 14.48 10.51
CA GLU A 19 3.45 13.19 10.97
C GLU A 19 3.30 12.29 9.75
N ILE A 20 3.88 11.09 9.82
CA ILE A 20 3.60 10.04 8.86
C ILE A 20 2.33 9.36 9.34
N PRO A 21 1.26 9.32 8.52
CA PRO A 21 0.06 8.55 8.85
C PRO A 21 0.45 7.13 9.24
N ALA A 22 -0.22 6.59 10.26
CA ALA A 22 0.01 5.20 10.67
C ALA A 22 -0.17 4.28 9.46
N MET A 23 0.91 3.58 9.08
CA MET A 23 0.84 2.58 8.03
C MET A 23 0.09 1.38 8.59
N ARG A 24 -1.06 1.08 7.99
CA ARG A 24 -1.81 -0.13 8.31
C ARG A 24 -1.01 -1.36 7.89
N SER A 25 -0.96 -2.38 8.73
CA SER A 25 -0.37 -3.67 8.36
C SER A 25 -1.31 -4.42 7.42
N ALA A 26 -0.78 -5.40 6.66
CA ALA A 26 -1.57 -6.14 5.68
C ALA A 26 -2.77 -6.85 6.32
N GLU A 27 -2.65 -7.23 7.60
CA GLU A 27 -3.66 -7.91 8.40
C GLU A 27 -4.81 -7.00 8.85
N GLU A 28 -4.60 -5.67 8.82
CA GLU A 28 -5.63 -4.68 9.19
C GLU A 28 -6.59 -4.35 8.04
N PHE A 29 -6.36 -4.92 6.86
CA PHE A 29 -7.27 -4.76 5.71
C PHE A 29 -8.30 -5.89 5.68
N ASP A 30 -9.58 -5.50 5.61
CA ASP A 30 -10.66 -6.46 5.38
C ASP A 30 -10.59 -7.00 3.95
N VAL A 31 -10.04 -8.20 3.82
CA VAL A 31 -9.92 -8.93 2.56
C VAL A 31 -10.99 -10.01 2.41
N SER A 32 -12.04 -10.01 3.25
CA SER A 32 -13.07 -11.05 3.27
C SER A 32 -13.85 -11.14 1.94
N GLN A 33 -14.01 -10.01 1.26
CA GLN A 33 -14.71 -9.91 -0.03
C GLN A 33 -13.78 -10.18 -1.22
N MET A 34 -12.49 -10.38 -1.00
CA MET A 34 -11.52 -10.63 -2.07
C MET A 34 -11.51 -12.12 -2.45
N SER A 35 -11.31 -12.39 -3.74
CA SER A 35 -11.08 -13.74 -4.24
C SER A 35 -9.83 -14.37 -3.59
N VAL A 36 -9.72 -15.69 -3.63
CA VAL A 36 -8.56 -16.41 -3.05
C VAL A 36 -7.26 -15.96 -3.72
N GLU A 37 -7.29 -15.76 -5.03
CA GLU A 37 -6.17 -15.29 -5.84
C GLU A 37 -5.78 -13.86 -5.45
N SER A 38 -6.77 -12.97 -5.29
CA SER A 38 -6.56 -11.57 -4.92
C SER A 38 -6.00 -11.44 -3.49
N ARG A 39 -6.42 -12.32 -2.57
CA ARG A 39 -5.85 -12.42 -1.21
C ARG A 39 -4.40 -12.88 -1.21
N ALA A 40 -4.06 -13.87 -2.04
CA ALA A 40 -2.69 -14.34 -2.18
C ALA A 40 -1.77 -13.26 -2.77
N ALA A 41 -2.26 -12.52 -3.77
CA ALA A 41 -1.57 -11.36 -4.34
C ALA A 41 -1.38 -10.24 -3.30
N TRP A 42 -2.43 -9.92 -2.51
CA TRP A 42 -2.37 -8.92 -1.44
C TRP A 42 -1.27 -9.21 -0.43
N LYS A 43 -1.16 -10.46 0.03
CA LYS A 43 -0.10 -10.87 0.96
C LYS A 43 1.30 -10.66 0.37
N ARG A 44 1.50 -11.02 -0.90
CA ARG A 44 2.80 -10.82 -1.57
C ARG A 44 3.14 -9.34 -1.74
N VAL A 45 2.16 -8.52 -2.11
CA VAL A 45 2.31 -7.07 -2.30
C VAL A 45 2.62 -6.35 -0.98
N CYS A 46 1.89 -6.67 0.09
CA CYS A 46 1.97 -5.93 1.35
C CYS A 46 2.97 -6.51 2.36
N GLY A 47 3.36 -7.78 2.23
CA GLY A 47 4.14 -8.49 3.26
C GLY A 47 5.51 -9.00 2.79
N ASP A 48 5.57 -9.68 1.64
CA ASP A 48 6.69 -10.59 1.36
C ASP A 48 7.75 -10.01 0.40
N GLY A 49 7.52 -8.83 -0.19
CA GLY A 49 8.46 -8.15 -1.09
C GLY A 49 8.74 -8.85 -2.42
N ASN A 50 8.12 -10.02 -2.66
CA ASN A 50 8.25 -10.84 -3.86
C ASN A 50 7.03 -10.73 -4.80
N ALA A 51 6.38 -9.56 -4.81
CA ALA A 51 5.22 -9.33 -5.66
C ALA A 51 5.63 -9.20 -7.14
N THR A 52 4.88 -9.87 -8.00
CA THR A 52 4.99 -9.76 -9.45
C THR A 52 4.09 -8.64 -9.98
N ALA A 53 4.30 -8.21 -11.23
CA ALA A 53 3.41 -7.24 -11.89
C ALA A 53 1.95 -7.72 -11.92
N ASP A 54 1.73 -9.02 -12.10
CA ASP A 54 0.39 -9.62 -12.09
C ASP A 54 -0.26 -9.55 -10.70
N ASP A 55 0.53 -9.66 -9.61
CA ASP A 55 0.01 -9.49 -8.25
C ASP A 55 -0.52 -8.08 -8.03
N PHE A 56 0.22 -7.06 -8.47
CA PHE A 56 -0.25 -5.67 -8.41
C PHE A 56 -1.49 -5.46 -9.27
N LYS A 57 -1.56 -6.07 -10.44
CA LYS A 57 -2.74 -5.99 -11.31
C LYS A 57 -3.98 -6.58 -10.63
N HIS A 58 -3.84 -7.73 -9.99
CA HIS A 58 -4.95 -8.36 -9.24
C HIS A 58 -5.41 -7.50 -8.06
N VAL A 59 -4.46 -6.96 -7.29
CA VAL A 59 -4.77 -6.10 -6.15
C VAL A 59 -5.44 -4.81 -6.60
N PHE A 60 -4.87 -4.10 -7.56
CA PHE A 60 -5.45 -2.82 -8.02
C PHE A 60 -6.80 -3.00 -8.72
N SER A 61 -6.99 -4.09 -9.47
CA SER A 61 -8.28 -4.39 -10.09
C SER A 61 -9.40 -4.69 -9.08
N SER A 62 -9.06 -4.95 -7.81
CA SER A 62 -10.06 -5.12 -6.74
C SER A 62 -10.62 -3.80 -6.19
N ILE A 63 -9.93 -2.68 -6.43
CA ILE A 63 -10.27 -1.36 -5.86
C ILE A 63 -10.36 -0.23 -6.91
N MET A 64 -9.87 -0.46 -8.13
CA MET A 64 -9.85 0.50 -9.23
C MET A 64 -10.43 -0.13 -10.50
N SER A 65 -10.89 0.71 -11.42
CA SER A 65 -11.36 0.25 -12.74
C SER A 65 -10.17 -0.23 -13.59
N SER A 66 -10.42 -1.22 -14.47
CA SER A 66 -9.39 -1.84 -15.32
C SER A 66 -8.55 -0.82 -16.09
N ARG A 67 -9.18 0.22 -16.64
CA ARG A 67 -8.49 1.30 -17.36
C ARG A 67 -7.44 2.02 -16.49
N VAL A 68 -7.78 2.31 -15.24
CA VAL A 68 -6.86 3.00 -14.31
C VAL A 68 -5.71 2.07 -13.91
N VAL A 69 -6.01 0.79 -13.69
CA VAL A 69 -4.98 -0.21 -13.38
C VAL A 69 -3.97 -0.34 -14.52
N GLU A 70 -4.46 -0.42 -15.76
CA GLU A 70 -3.60 -0.46 -16.95
C GLU A 70 -2.76 0.80 -17.11
N ASP A 71 -3.29 1.98 -16.78
CA ASP A 71 -2.53 3.23 -16.85
C ASP A 71 -1.46 3.34 -15.76
N VAL A 72 -1.70 2.78 -14.56
CA VAL A 72 -0.75 2.80 -13.42
C VAL A 72 0.38 1.79 -13.58
N LEU A 73 0.12 0.65 -14.22
CA LEU A 73 1.08 -0.46 -14.37
C LEU A 73 1.83 -0.47 -15.72
N LYS A 74 1.81 0.65 -16.46
CA LYS A 74 2.68 0.88 -17.62
C LYS A 74 4.15 1.00 -17.22
#